data_AF-A0A7S3ABP9-F1
#
_entry.id   AF-A0A7S3ABP9-F1
#
_cell.length_a   1.000
_cell.length_b   1.000
_cell.length_c   1.000
_cell.angle_alpha   90.00
_cell.angle_beta   90.00
_cell.angle_gamma   90.00
#
_symmetry.space_group_name_H-M   'P 1'
#
loop_
_entity.id
_entity.type
_entity.pdbx_description
1 polymer ?
#
loop_
_entity_poly.entity_id
_entity_poly.type
_entity_poly.pdbx_seq_one_letter_code
_entity_poly.pdbx_strand_id
1 'polypeptide(L)'
;AVDYKVNMPSFARAEQLPRGWFPGNGWMKKPVPPGILDFLTQKKCADLYEDYKAAVSKAAGGSFFGWSSPKILEVTETFKPEFKKKGVDVYYCMGYVWRYNGQSSYQEFYYYIVFATPGPFDGPWTPPELYYVGKEEACSCGGRTKKDGAKK
;
A
#
# COMPACT_ATOMS: atom_id res chain seq x y z
N ALA A 1 -2.74 -21.43 2.40
CA ALA A 1 -2.49 -20.10 2.99
C ALA A 1 -3.82 -19.35 3.00
N VAL A 2 -4.18 -18.65 4.08
CA VAL A 2 -5.37 -17.80 4.08
C VAL A 2 -5.11 -16.65 3.11
N ASP A 3 -5.91 -16.57 2.06
CA ASP A 3 -5.85 -15.50 1.07
C ASP A 3 -6.64 -14.31 1.63
N TYR A 4 -5.93 -13.32 2.15
CA TYR A 4 -6.55 -12.13 2.71
C TYR A 4 -7.01 -11.22 1.58
N LYS A 5 -8.30 -11.32 1.25
CA LYS A 5 -8.94 -10.39 0.33
C LYS A 5 -9.21 -9.08 1.06
N VAL A 6 -8.56 -8.02 0.62
CA VAL A 6 -8.87 -6.68 1.06
C VAL A 6 -10.06 -6.17 0.25
N ASN A 7 -11.17 -5.88 0.93
CA ASN A 7 -12.33 -5.25 0.31
C ASN A 7 -12.02 -3.77 0.07
N MET A 8 -11.67 -3.45 -1.17
CA MET A 8 -11.47 -2.07 -1.61
C MET A 8 -12.81 -1.48 -2.07
N PRO A 9 -13.07 -0.19 -1.80
CA PRO A 9 -14.21 0.49 -2.42
C PRO A 9 -14.07 0.47 -3.94
N SER A 10 -15.19 0.60 -4.67
CA SER A 10 -15.22 0.46 -6.13
C SER A 10 -14.30 1.45 -6.87
N PHE A 11 -14.00 2.59 -6.26
CA PHE A 11 -13.10 3.63 -6.78
C PHE A 11 -11.61 3.40 -6.46
N ALA A 12 -11.26 2.35 -5.71
CA ALA A 12 -9.88 2.04 -5.32
C ALA A 12 -9.45 0.63 -5.76
N ARG A 13 -8.16 0.48 -6.04
CA ARG A 13 -7.50 -0.78 -6.35
C ARG A 13 -6.24 -0.88 -5.52
N ALA A 14 -5.93 -2.06 -5.00
CA ALA A 14 -4.74 -2.27 -4.20
C ALA A 14 -3.89 -3.42 -4.75
N GLU A 15 -2.59 -3.19 -4.79
CA GLU A 15 -1.59 -4.21 -5.07
C GLU A 15 -0.90 -4.60 -3.78
N GLN A 16 -0.88 -5.89 -3.48
CA GLN A 16 -0.07 -6.40 -2.38
C GLN A 16 1.38 -6.53 -2.82
N LEU A 17 2.30 -5.92 -2.06
CA LEU A 17 3.73 -6.08 -2.30
C LEU A 17 4.19 -7.49 -1.91
N PRO A 18 5.04 -8.14 -2.72
CA PRO A 18 5.55 -9.47 -2.42
C PRO A 18 6.40 -9.46 -1.15
N ARG A 19 6.44 -10.60 -0.45
CA ARG A 19 7.25 -10.79 0.76
C ARG A 19 8.46 -11.66 0.46
N GLY A 20 9.38 -11.76 1.42
CA GLY A 20 10.56 -12.61 1.34
C GLY A 20 11.83 -11.83 1.02
N TRP A 21 12.85 -12.54 0.53
CA TRP A 21 14.18 -11.99 0.26
C TRP A 21 14.16 -11.18 -1.04
N PHE A 22 14.76 -9.99 -1.02
CA PHE A 22 14.83 -9.08 -2.16
C PHE A 22 13.46 -8.84 -2.81
N PRO A 23 12.45 -8.38 -2.04
CA PRO A 23 11.08 -8.35 -2.52
C PRO A 23 10.89 -7.38 -3.70
N GLY A 24 11.76 -6.38 -3.88
CA GLY A 24 11.77 -5.52 -5.06
C GLY A 24 11.97 -6.28 -6.36
N ASN A 25 12.90 -7.24 -6.40
CA ASN A 25 13.12 -8.08 -7.57
C ASN A 25 11.90 -8.98 -7.83
N GLY A 26 11.31 -9.52 -6.76
CA GLY A 26 10.08 -10.29 -6.84
C GLY A 26 8.91 -9.47 -7.39
N TRP A 27 8.84 -8.18 -7.07
CA TRP A 27 7.76 -7.31 -7.51
C TRP A 27 7.88 -6.96 -9.00
N MET A 28 9.09 -6.63 -9.46
CA MET A 28 9.38 -6.34 -10.87
C MET A 28 9.09 -7.52 -11.79
N LYS A 29 9.27 -8.76 -11.31
CA LYS A 29 8.99 -9.98 -12.08
C LYS A 29 7.51 -10.35 -12.15
N LYS A 30 6.69 -9.82 -11.23
CA LYS A 30 5.27 -10.14 -11.19
C LYS A 30 4.51 -9.27 -12.20
N PRO A 31 3.61 -9.88 -13.01
CA PRO A 31 2.71 -9.11 -13.84
C PRO A 31 1.82 -8.22 -12.98
N VAL A 32 1.48 -7.04 -13.49
CA VAL A 32 0.54 -6.13 -12.84
C VAL A 32 -0.82 -6.82 -12.75
N PRO A 33 -1.50 -6.80 -11.58
CA PRO A 33 -2.84 -7.36 -11.47
C PRO A 33 -3.80 -6.74 -12.51
N PRO A 34 -4.62 -7.53 -13.23
CA PRO A 34 -5.44 -7.03 -14.34
C PRO A 34 -6.32 -5.83 -13.95
N GLY A 35 -6.97 -5.88 -12.79
CA GLY A 35 -7.83 -4.79 -12.32
C GLY A 35 -7.09 -3.48 -11.99
N ILE A 36 -5.77 -3.54 -11.76
CA ILE A 36 -4.91 -2.36 -11.62
C ILE A 36 -4.46 -1.87 -12.98
N LEU A 37 -4.03 -2.78 -13.85
CA LEU A 37 -3.61 -2.43 -15.21
C LEU A 37 -4.73 -1.74 -15.99
N ASP A 38 -5.95 -2.26 -15.93
CA ASP A 38 -7.13 -1.66 -16.58
C ASP A 38 -7.40 -0.26 -16.02
N PHE A 39 -7.33 -0.11 -14.70
CA PHE A 39 -7.54 1.17 -14.00
C PHE A 39 -6.47 2.21 -14.41
N LEU A 40 -5.20 1.83 -14.41
CA LEU A 40 -4.09 2.72 -14.78
C LEU A 40 -4.09 3.06 -16.26
N THR A 41 -4.51 2.12 -17.12
CA THR A 41 -4.67 2.33 -18.56
C THR A 41 -5.80 3.34 -18.82
N GLN A 42 -6.94 3.19 -18.17
CA GLN A 42 -8.06 4.13 -18.25
C GLN A 42 -7.65 5.55 -17.82
N LYS A 43 -6.77 5.66 -16.82
CA LYS A 43 -6.24 6.93 -16.30
C LYS A 43 -5.00 7.44 -17.02
N LYS A 44 -4.51 6.73 -18.05
CA LYS A 44 -3.30 7.06 -18.82
C LYS A 44 -2.08 7.31 -17.92
N CYS A 45 -1.87 6.42 -16.95
CA CYS A 45 -0.76 6.45 -15.99
C CYS A 45 -0.03 5.11 -15.85
N ALA A 46 -0.17 4.19 -16.81
CA ALA A 46 0.55 2.92 -16.82
C ALA A 46 2.08 3.13 -16.84
N ASP A 47 2.59 4.02 -17.69
CA ASP A 47 4.03 4.32 -17.74
C ASP A 47 4.55 4.91 -16.42
N LEU A 48 3.79 5.84 -15.83
CA LEU A 48 4.10 6.45 -14.53
C LEU A 48 4.12 5.40 -13.41
N TYR A 49 3.26 4.39 -13.50
CA TYR A 49 3.26 3.27 -12.57
C TYR A 49 4.50 2.39 -12.71
N GLU A 50 4.97 2.10 -13.93
CA GLU A 50 6.20 1.33 -14.11
C GLU A 50 7.42 2.07 -13.55
N ASP A 51 7.50 3.39 -13.78
CA ASP A 51 8.54 4.24 -13.18
C ASP A 51 8.49 4.22 -11.65
N TYR A 52 7.27 4.35 -11.08
CA TYR A 52 7.03 4.27 -9.65
C TYR A 52 7.44 2.91 -9.07
N LYS A 53 7.01 1.81 -9.71
CA LYS A 53 7.30 0.44 -9.32
C LYS A 53 8.80 0.17 -9.33
N ALA A 54 9.52 0.65 -10.35
CA ALA A 54 10.97 0.58 -10.43
C ALA A 54 11.65 1.39 -9.31
N ALA A 55 11.19 2.62 -9.05
CA ALA A 55 11.73 3.49 -8.01
C ALA A 55 11.56 2.87 -6.60
N VAL A 56 10.37 2.38 -6.27
CA VAL A 56 10.10 1.71 -4.99
C VAL A 56 10.92 0.42 -4.87
N SER A 57 10.97 -0.40 -5.92
CA SER A 57 11.75 -1.64 -5.92
C SER A 57 13.23 -1.39 -5.65
N LYS A 58 13.80 -0.35 -6.29
CA LYS A 58 15.20 0.06 -6.10
C LYS A 58 15.45 0.66 -4.72
N ALA A 59 14.58 1.55 -4.25
CA ALA A 59 14.80 2.26 -2.99
C ALA A 59 14.54 1.38 -1.76
N ALA A 60 13.44 0.61 -1.78
CA ALA A 60 12.89 -0.04 -0.60
C ALA A 60 12.93 -1.58 -0.64
N GLY A 61 13.15 -2.19 -1.81
CA GLY A 61 13.07 -3.64 -2.01
C GLY A 61 14.41 -4.36 -2.17
N GLY A 62 15.54 -3.64 -2.05
CA GLY A 62 16.89 -4.18 -2.22
C GLY A 62 17.49 -4.86 -0.99
N SER A 63 16.80 -4.83 0.16
CA SER A 63 17.29 -5.47 1.39
C SER A 63 16.91 -6.94 1.45
N PHE A 64 17.78 -7.74 2.06
CA PHE A 64 17.50 -9.14 2.40
C PHE A 64 16.33 -9.27 3.41
N PHE A 65 16.15 -8.26 4.27
CA PHE A 65 15.19 -8.26 5.37
C PHE A 65 13.78 -7.78 4.99
N GLY A 66 13.49 -7.61 3.69
CA GLY A 66 12.18 -7.21 3.20
C GLY A 66 12.08 -5.71 2.86
N TRP A 67 10.87 -5.16 2.96
CA TRP A 67 10.55 -3.79 2.55
C TRP A 67 10.95 -2.74 3.60
N SER A 68 11.45 -1.60 3.14
CA SER A 68 11.67 -0.43 3.99
C SER A 68 10.48 0.54 3.92
N SER A 69 9.56 0.46 4.89
CA SER A 69 8.38 1.35 4.95
C SER A 69 8.69 2.84 4.80
N PRO A 70 9.72 3.42 5.48
CA PRO A 70 10.04 4.84 5.32
C PRO A 70 10.40 5.21 3.87
N LYS A 71 11.14 4.34 3.18
CA LYS A 71 11.55 4.57 1.78
C LYS A 71 10.40 4.38 0.80
N ILE A 72 9.50 3.42 1.04
CA ILE A 72 8.27 3.30 0.22
C ILE A 72 7.45 4.57 0.34
N LEU A 73 7.26 5.06 1.56
CA LEU A 73 6.52 6.29 1.82
C LEU A 73 7.15 7.48 1.10
N GLU A 74 8.47 7.68 1.22
CA GLU A 74 9.22 8.75 0.56
C GLU A 74 9.05 8.74 -0.98
N VAL A 75 9.20 7.58 -1.61
CA VAL A 75 9.00 7.45 -3.07
C VAL A 75 7.52 7.70 -3.42
N THR A 76 6.59 7.23 -2.60
CA THR A 76 5.15 7.46 -2.81
C THR A 76 4.80 8.94 -2.73
N GLU A 77 5.32 9.67 -1.75
CA GLU A 77 5.12 11.13 -1.67
C GLU A 77 5.72 11.87 -2.87
N THR A 78 6.84 11.38 -3.42
CA THR A 78 7.47 11.97 -4.60
C THR A 78 6.62 11.81 -5.86
N PHE A 79 5.99 10.64 -6.05
CA PHE A 79 5.18 10.33 -7.23
C PHE A 79 3.72 10.80 -7.11
N LYS A 80 3.21 10.99 -5.89
CA LYS A 80 1.83 11.43 -5.62
C LYS A 80 1.38 12.62 -6.47
N PRO A 81 2.15 13.72 -6.62
CA PRO A 81 1.74 14.85 -7.45
C PRO A 81 1.52 14.48 -8.92
N GLU A 82 2.36 13.62 -9.49
CA GLU A 82 2.25 13.21 -10.90
C GLU A 82 1.03 12.31 -11.13
N PHE A 83 0.74 11.40 -10.18
CA PHE A 83 -0.51 10.63 -10.23
C PHE A 83 -1.74 11.52 -10.05
N LYS A 84 -1.66 12.51 -9.16
CA LYS A 84 -2.77 13.42 -8.89
C LYS A 84 -3.14 14.25 -10.11
N LYS A 85 -2.16 14.67 -10.93
CA LYS A 85 -2.42 15.31 -12.24
C LYS A 85 -3.22 14.42 -13.20
N LYS A 86 -3.16 13.10 -13.03
CA LYS A 86 -3.92 12.09 -13.79
C LYS A 86 -5.25 11.72 -13.12
N GLY A 87 -5.61 12.39 -12.02
CA GLY A 87 -6.82 12.11 -11.25
C GLY A 87 -6.76 10.78 -10.50
N VAL A 88 -5.55 10.39 -10.07
CA VAL A 88 -5.31 9.21 -9.24
C VAL A 88 -4.57 9.64 -7.98
N ASP A 89 -5.09 9.26 -6.83
CA ASP A 89 -4.38 9.35 -5.55
C ASP A 89 -3.70 8.01 -5.26
N VAL A 90 -2.46 8.06 -4.75
CA VAL A 90 -1.65 6.87 -4.44
C VAL A 90 -1.33 6.85 -2.96
N TYR A 91 -1.49 5.69 -2.33
CA TYR A 91 -1.26 5.51 -0.91
C TYR A 91 -0.42 4.26 -0.67
N TYR A 92 0.46 4.37 0.31
CA TYR A 92 1.12 3.23 0.90
C TYR A 92 0.41 2.84 2.20
N CYS A 93 0.03 1.57 2.30
CA CYS A 93 -0.65 1.01 3.46
C CYS A 93 0.14 -0.17 4.02
N MET A 94 0.22 -0.25 5.34
CA MET A 94 0.83 -1.36 6.07
C MET A 94 -0.19 -1.90 7.07
N GLY A 95 -0.55 -3.16 6.92
CA GLY A 95 -1.34 -3.89 7.90
C GLY A 95 -0.51 -4.97 8.56
N TYR A 96 -0.99 -5.50 9.68
CA TYR A 96 -0.42 -6.68 10.31
C TYR A 96 -1.54 -7.58 10.80
N VAL A 97 -1.23 -8.87 10.91
CA VAL A 97 -2.12 -9.83 11.57
C VAL A 97 -1.37 -10.60 12.65
N TRP A 98 -2.01 -10.82 13.79
CA TRP A 98 -1.48 -11.73 14.80
C TRP A 98 -1.71 -13.18 14.40
N ARG A 99 -0.62 -13.92 14.24
CA ARG A 99 -0.62 -15.37 14.03
C ARG A 99 -0.33 -16.07 15.34
N TYR A 100 -0.99 -17.20 15.58
CA TYR A 100 -0.67 -18.12 16.65
C TYR A 100 -0.35 -19.48 16.03
N ASN A 101 0.82 -20.06 16.36
CA ASN A 101 1.26 -21.34 15.82
C ASN A 101 1.16 -22.50 16.83
N GLY A 102 0.44 -22.32 17.93
CA GLY A 102 0.33 -23.30 19.02
C GLY A 102 1.38 -23.15 20.13
N GLN A 103 2.50 -22.45 19.88
CA GLN A 103 3.55 -22.23 20.87
C GLN A 103 3.82 -20.75 21.14
N SER A 104 3.76 -19.92 20.11
CA SER A 104 3.95 -18.48 20.22
C SER A 104 3.00 -17.73 19.30
N SER A 105 2.76 -16.47 19.64
CA SER A 105 2.15 -15.52 18.73
C SER A 105 3.23 -14.68 18.05
N TYR A 106 3.01 -14.33 16.79
CA TYR A 106 3.88 -13.41 16.05
C TYR A 106 3.05 -12.50 15.14
N GLN A 107 3.56 -11.31 14.86
CA GLN A 107 2.95 -10.38 13.93
C GLN A 107 3.42 -10.69 12.51
N GLU A 108 2.48 -10.86 11.59
CA GLU A 108 2.75 -11.00 10.16
C GLU A 108 2.34 -9.71 9.45
N PHE A 109 3.30 -9.00 8.85
CA PHE A 109 3.05 -7.73 8.16
C PHE A 109 2.69 -7.94 6.68
N TYR A 110 1.80 -7.08 6.19
CA TYR A 110 1.41 -6.99 4.79
C TYR A 110 1.48 -5.53 4.33
N TYR A 111 1.92 -5.37 3.10
CA TYR A 111 2.18 -4.06 2.50
C TYR A 111 1.39 -3.93 1.22
N TYR A 112 0.74 -2.79 1.04
CA TYR A 112 -0.13 -2.53 -0.11
C TYR A 112 0.17 -1.15 -0.70
N ILE A 113 0.15 -1.08 -2.02
CA ILE A 113 0.02 0.19 -2.75
C ILE A 113 -1.41 0.30 -3.22
N VAL A 114 -2.06 1.41 -2.87
CA VAL A 114 -3.46 1.67 -3.20
C VAL A 114 -3.54 2.82 -4.19
N PHE A 115 -4.24 2.60 -5.29
CA PHE A 115 -4.57 3.58 -6.31
C PHE A 115 -6.07 3.87 -6.21
N ALA A 116 -6.44 5.13 -6.01
CA ALA A 116 -7.83 5.55 -5.89
C ALA A 116 -8.12 6.72 -6.81
N THR A 117 -9.34 6.83 -7.32
CA THR A 117 -9.83 8.12 -7.81
C THR A 117 -10.39 8.94 -6.67
N PRO A 118 -10.42 10.28 -6.77
CA PRO A 118 -11.24 11.10 -5.89
C PRO A 118 -12.65 10.51 -5.84
N GLY A 119 -13.08 10.10 -4.66
CA GLY A 119 -14.40 9.53 -4.46
C GLY A 119 -15.50 10.60 -4.59
N PRO A 120 -16.78 10.22 -4.50
CA PRO A 120 -17.90 11.17 -4.43
C PRO A 120 -17.93 12.01 -3.14
N PHE A 121 -16.92 11.87 -2.27
CA PHE A 121 -16.78 12.62 -1.05
C PHE A 121 -15.76 13.73 -1.29
N ASP A 122 -16.18 15.00 -1.13
CA ASP A 122 -15.32 16.20 -1.23
C ASP A 122 -14.29 16.33 -0.07
N GLY A 123 -13.96 15.22 0.60
CA GLY A 123 -13.00 15.15 1.68
C GLY A 123 -11.75 14.36 1.27
N PRO A 124 -10.62 14.55 1.97
CA PRO A 124 -9.47 13.68 1.80
C PRO A 124 -9.89 12.25 2.11
N TRP A 125 -9.95 11.40 1.09
CA TRP A 125 -10.11 9.97 1.31
C TRP A 125 -8.84 9.47 2.00
N THR A 126 -8.94 9.20 3.29
CA THR A 126 -8.03 8.29 3.96
C THR A 126 -8.49 6.88 3.60
N PRO A 127 -7.58 5.99 3.16
CA PRO A 127 -7.92 4.59 3.06
C PRO A 127 -8.51 4.18 4.41
N PRO A 128 -9.74 3.61 4.46
CA PRO A 128 -10.22 3.03 5.70
C PRO A 128 -9.11 2.08 6.18
N GLU A 129 -8.93 1.97 7.50
CA GLU A 129 -8.07 0.93 8.04
C GLU A 129 -8.38 -0.35 7.25
N LEU A 130 -7.42 -0.90 6.51
CA LEU A 130 -7.62 -2.10 5.69
C LEU A 130 -8.17 -3.20 6.61
N TYR A 131 -9.49 -3.32 6.66
CA TYR A 131 -10.18 -4.27 7.51
C TYR A 131 -9.99 -5.64 6.88
N TYR A 132 -9.20 -6.49 7.54
CA TYR A 132 -9.12 -7.89 7.20
C TYR A 132 -10.47 -8.54 7.53
N VAL A 133 -11.06 -9.26 6.57
CA VAL A 133 -12.23 -10.11 6.84
C VAL A 133 -11.73 -11.34 7.61
N GLY A 134 -11.63 -11.21 8.93
CA GLY A 134 -11.17 -12.27 9.83
C GLY A 134 -10.50 -11.73 11.10
N LYS A 135 -11.31 -11.20 12.02
CA LYS A 135 -10.95 -10.44 13.24
C LYS A 135 -10.41 -9.04 12.97
N GLU A 136 -11.03 -8.06 13.64
CA GLU A 136 -10.72 -6.63 13.58
C GLU A 136 -9.22 -6.38 13.79
N GLU A 137 -8.52 -5.97 12.74
CA GLU A 137 -7.13 -5.51 12.85
C GLU A 137 -6.94 -4.24 12.01
N ALA A 138 -6.43 -3.21 12.68
CA ALA A 138 -6.26 -1.85 12.20
C ALA A 138 -5.04 -1.72 11.26
N CYS A 139 -5.24 -1.06 10.12
CA CYS A 139 -4.16 -0.59 9.25
C CYS A 139 -3.87 0.88 9.56
N SER A 140 -2.69 1.18 10.10
CA SER A 140 -2.29 2.58 10.29
C SER A 140 -1.80 3.16 8.96
N CYS A 141 -2.69 3.81 8.20
CA CYS A 141 -2.30 4.71 7.14
C CYS A 141 -1.64 5.95 7.80
N GLY A 142 -0.41 6.26 7.41
CA GLY A 142 0.47 7.19 8.14
C GLY A 142 -0.14 8.55 8.46
N GLY A 143 -0.27 8.81 9.75
CA GLY A 143 -0.57 10.11 10.34
C GLY A 143 -0.39 10.03 11.85
N ARG A 144 0.85 10.15 12.35
CA ARG A 144 1.06 10.44 13.78
C ARG A 144 0.55 11.85 14.01
N THR A 145 -0.71 12.04 14.36
CA THR A 145 -1.12 13.25 15.05
C THR A 145 -0.39 13.24 16.40
N LYS A 146 0.54 14.18 16.57
CA LYS A 146 1.06 14.49 17.90
C LYS A 146 -0.17 14.82 18.76
N LYS A 147 -0.42 14.04 19.81
CA LYS A 147 -1.28 14.49 20.89
C LYS A 147 -0.57 15.69 21.50
N ASP A 148 -1.03 16.89 21.16
CA ASP A 148 -0.63 18.08 21.89
C ASP A 148 -1.01 17.87 23.35
N GLY A 149 0.02 17.78 24.18
CA GLY A 149 -0.11 17.61 25.61
C GLY A 149 -0.93 18.76 26.18
N ALA A 150 -2.04 18.40 26.80
CA ALA A 150 -2.83 19.28 27.62
C ALA A 150 -1.93 19.97 28.66
N LYS A 151 -1.92 21.31 28.62
CA LYS A 151 -1.40 22.14 29.72
C LYS A 151 -2.20 21.82 30.98
N LYS A 152 -1.50 21.54 32.07
CA LYS A 152 -2.02 21.71 33.43
C LYS A 152 -1.82 23.14 33.87
#